data_AF-A0A355UMN9-F1
#
_entry.id   AF-A0A355UMN9-F1
#
_cell.length_a   1.000
_cell.length_b   1.000
_cell.length_c   1.000
_cell.angle_alpha   90.00
_cell.angle_beta   90.00
_cell.angle_gamma   90.00
#
_symmetry.space_group_name_H-M   'P 1'
#
loop_
_entity.id
_entity.type
_entity.pdbx_description
1 polymer ?
#
loop_
_entity_poly.entity_id
_entity_poly.type
_entity_poly.pdbx_seq_one_letter_code
_entity_poly.pdbx_strand_id
1 'polypeptide(L)'
;MDYKRTTADKTTKTRNLNEFNEVTENVYETVSMISKRANQISQDLKQELYRKIEEFTSQSDNLEEVFENREQIEITRFYEQLPKPTLIAINEYLNDQIVYRNDENGKGVVNEMVLEVQQAIENKENKERAKRAKR
;
A
#
# COMPACT_ATOMS: atom_id res chain seq x y z
N MET A 1 -3.11 4.78 -2.31
CA MET A 1 -2.29 4.65 -1.09
C MET A 1 -1.14 5.62 -1.19
N ASP A 2 -0.80 6.32 -0.11
CA ASP A 2 0.19 7.39 -0.14
C ASP A 2 1.59 6.85 0.23
N TYR A 3 2.19 6.11 -0.70
CA TYR A 3 3.50 5.45 -0.50
C TYR A 3 4.68 6.43 -0.34
N LYS A 4 4.41 7.74 -0.41
CA LYS A 4 5.40 8.80 -0.17
C LYS A 4 5.70 9.02 1.31
N ARG A 5 4.86 8.49 2.21
CA ARG A 5 4.97 8.68 3.68
C ARG A 5 5.16 7.36 4.43
N THR A 6 5.77 6.36 3.81
CA THR A 6 6.01 5.07 4.49
C THR A 6 7.09 5.23 5.56
N THR A 7 6.85 4.60 6.71
CA THR A 7 7.82 4.43 7.80
C THR A 7 8.70 3.19 7.61
N ALA A 8 8.66 2.58 6.41
CA ALA A 8 9.42 1.38 6.13
C ALA A 8 10.92 1.69 6.00
N ASP A 9 11.74 0.75 6.44
CA ASP A 9 13.19 0.90 6.37
C ASP A 9 13.65 0.95 4.91
N LYS A 10 14.65 1.79 4.62
CA LYS A 10 15.26 1.89 3.28
C LYS A 10 16.29 0.78 3.02
N THR A 11 16.78 0.14 4.08
CA THR A 11 17.83 -0.87 4.03
C THR A 11 17.34 -2.20 4.58
N THR A 12 18.10 -3.26 4.29
CA THR A 12 17.84 -4.59 4.88
C THR A 12 18.11 -4.54 6.38
N LYS A 13 17.19 -5.11 7.18
CA LYS A 13 17.37 -5.35 8.60
C LYS A 13 17.05 -6.80 8.94
N THR A 14 17.75 -7.34 9.92
CA THR A 14 17.42 -8.64 10.52
C THR A 14 16.10 -8.51 11.28
N ARG A 15 15.20 -9.48 11.11
CA ARG A 15 13.89 -9.50 11.76
C ARG A 15 13.68 -10.81 12.51
N ASN A 16 12.90 -10.76 13.58
CA ASN A 16 12.58 -11.91 14.40
C ASN A 16 11.52 -12.77 13.70
N LEU A 17 11.78 -14.07 13.50
CA LEU A 17 10.84 -14.97 12.81
C LEU A 17 9.57 -15.24 13.62
N ASN A 18 9.62 -15.12 14.95
CA ASN A 18 8.46 -15.37 15.80
C ASN A 18 7.36 -14.34 15.52
N GLU A 19 7.72 -13.07 15.30
CA GLU A 19 6.80 -11.98 14.94
C GLU A 19 6.08 -12.23 13.60
N PHE A 20 6.64 -13.06 12.71
CA PHE A 20 6.03 -13.40 11.41
C PHE A 20 5.14 -14.64 11.45
N ASN A 21 5.13 -15.36 12.57
CA ASN A 21 4.34 -16.58 12.75
C ASN A 21 3.06 -16.34 13.56
N GLU A 22 2.97 -15.24 14.30
CA GLU A 22 1.84 -14.99 15.22
C GLU A 22 0.49 -14.93 14.51
N VAL A 23 0.44 -14.42 13.27
CA VAL A 23 -0.83 -14.20 12.55
C VAL A 23 -1.31 -15.41 11.76
N THR A 24 -0.39 -16.16 11.14
CA THR A 24 -0.74 -17.26 10.21
C THR A 24 -0.44 -18.64 10.75
N GLU A 25 0.30 -18.75 11.86
CA GLU A 25 0.86 -20.01 12.40
C GLU A 25 1.74 -20.77 11.38
N ASN A 26 2.05 -20.16 10.23
CA ASN A 26 2.80 -20.77 9.14
C ASN A 26 3.65 -19.72 8.40
N VAL A 27 4.97 -19.80 8.60
CA VAL A 27 5.96 -18.91 7.96
C VAL A 27 5.77 -18.82 6.44
N TYR A 28 5.48 -19.94 5.77
CA TYR A 28 5.37 -19.97 4.32
C TYR A 28 4.14 -19.23 3.80
N GLU A 29 3.03 -19.30 4.56
CA GLU A 29 1.82 -18.55 4.24
C GLU A 29 2.07 -17.05 4.41
N THR A 30 2.74 -16.64 5.50
CA THR A 30 3.17 -15.25 5.72
C THR A 30 4.04 -14.74 4.56
N VAL A 31 5.04 -15.52 4.13
CA VAL A 31 5.90 -15.14 3.00
C VAL A 31 5.10 -14.98 1.71
N SER A 32 4.17 -15.90 1.44
CA SER A 32 3.30 -15.84 0.25
C SER A 32 2.41 -14.59 0.27
N MET A 33 1.83 -14.27 1.43
CA MET A 33 1.00 -13.08 1.63
C MET A 33 1.78 -11.78 1.43
N ILE A 34 2.95 -11.65 2.05
CA ILE A 34 3.84 -10.49 1.91
C ILE A 34 4.29 -10.34 0.45
N SER A 35 4.62 -11.45 -0.23
CA SER A 35 5.01 -11.43 -1.64
C SER A 35 3.90 -10.89 -2.54
N LYS A 36 2.67 -11.40 -2.37
CA LYS A 36 1.49 -10.89 -3.11
C LYS A 36 1.27 -9.41 -2.85
N ARG A 37 1.39 -8.96 -1.61
CA ARG A 37 1.24 -7.54 -1.25
C ARG A 37 2.33 -6.67 -1.84
N ALA A 38 3.59 -7.11 -1.80
CA ALA A 38 4.71 -6.40 -2.41
C ALA A 38 4.53 -6.21 -3.92
N ASN A 39 3.97 -7.21 -4.61
CA ASN A 39 3.66 -7.11 -6.03
C ASN A 39 2.59 -6.05 -6.33
N GLN A 40 1.54 -5.96 -5.51
CA GLN A 40 0.52 -4.90 -5.63
C GLN A 40 1.15 -3.51 -5.49
N ILE A 41 1.96 -3.31 -4.44
CA ILE A 41 2.64 -2.02 -4.20
C ILE A 41 3.58 -1.68 -5.35
N SER A 42 4.32 -2.66 -5.87
CA SER A 42 5.22 -2.47 -7.02
C SER A 42 4.46 -2.03 -8.27
N GLN A 43 3.33 -2.66 -8.55
CA GLN A 43 2.48 -2.31 -9.69
C GLN A 43 1.90 -0.90 -9.54
N ASP A 44 1.39 -0.55 -8.36
CA ASP A 44 0.85 0.77 -8.07
C ASP A 44 1.92 1.87 -8.25
N LEU A 45 3.11 1.67 -7.67
CA LEU A 45 4.22 2.61 -7.77
C LEU A 45 4.67 2.79 -9.21
N LYS A 46 4.76 1.69 -9.97
CA LYS A 46 5.09 1.72 -11.40
C LYS A 46 4.08 2.56 -12.17
N GLN A 47 2.78 2.31 -11.97
CA GLN A 47 1.72 3.06 -12.65
C GLN A 47 1.72 4.54 -12.28
N GLU A 48 1.93 4.89 -11.00
CA GLU A 48 2.01 6.27 -10.55
C GLU A 48 3.22 7.00 -11.17
N LEU A 49 4.38 6.34 -11.22
CA LEU A 49 5.59 6.87 -11.85
C LEU A 49 5.35 7.17 -13.33
N TYR A 50 4.80 6.22 -14.09
CA TYR A 50 4.53 6.44 -15.52
C TYR A 50 3.56 7.58 -15.76
N ARG A 51 2.48 7.65 -14.98
CA ARG A 51 1.51 8.76 -15.07
C ARG A 51 2.18 10.11 -14.85
N LYS A 52 3.04 10.22 -13.84
CA LYS A 52 3.79 11.45 -13.55
C LYS A 52 4.79 11.79 -14.65
N ILE A 53 5.48 10.81 -15.23
CA ILE A 53 6.41 11.07 -16.35
C ILE A 53 5.65 11.61 -17.57
N GLU A 54 4.50 11.02 -17.89
CA GLU A 54 3.64 11.41 -19.01
C GLU A 54 3.14 12.86 -18.91
N GLU A 55 2.91 13.37 -17.69
CA GLU A 55 2.54 14.78 -17.45
C GLU A 55 3.61 15.78 -17.92
N PHE A 56 4.88 15.35 -18.01
CA PHE A 56 6.00 16.19 -18.48
C PHE A 56 6.48 15.83 -19.89
N THR A 57 5.86 14.84 -20.56
CA THR A 57 6.12 14.58 -21.98
C THR A 57 5.30 15.54 -22.84
N SER A 58 5.85 16.71 -23.13
CA SER A 58 5.30 17.59 -24.18
C SER A 58 5.51 16.95 -25.55
N GLN A 59 4.49 16.96 -26.42
CA GLN A 59 4.64 16.63 -27.84
C GLN A 59 5.45 17.74 -28.53
N SER A 60 6.78 17.68 -28.46
CA SER A 60 7.66 18.52 -29.28
C SER A 60 7.94 17.78 -30.58
N ASP A 61 7.05 17.95 -31.57
CA ASP A 61 7.20 17.38 -32.91
C ASP A 61 8.13 18.25 -33.79
N ASN A 62 9.23 18.75 -33.21
CA ASN A 62 10.21 19.58 -33.87
C ASN A 62 11.59 18.93 -33.77
N LEU A 63 12.30 18.93 -34.91
CA LEU A 63 13.67 18.47 -35.12
C LEU A 63 14.73 19.29 -34.36
N GLU A 64 14.37 19.92 -33.24
CA GLU A 64 15.27 20.68 -32.37
C GLU A 64 15.94 19.76 -31.35
N GLU A 65 17.11 20.19 -30.85
CA GLU A 65 17.90 19.48 -29.86
C GLU A 65 17.04 18.98 -28.70
N VAL A 66 17.12 17.66 -28.44
CA VAL A 66 16.45 17.03 -27.29
C VAL A 66 17.13 17.52 -26.02
N PHE A 67 16.57 18.54 -25.38
CA PHE A 67 17.03 19.02 -24.09
C PHE A 67 16.71 18.00 -22.99
N GLU A 68 17.61 17.89 -22.01
CA GLU A 68 17.38 17.05 -20.82
C GLU A 68 16.16 17.57 -20.04
N ASN A 69 15.18 16.70 -19.82
CA ASN A 69 14.00 17.02 -19.02
C ASN A 69 14.34 16.89 -17.53
N ARG A 70 14.58 18.03 -16.86
CA ARG A 70 15.01 18.08 -15.46
C ARG A 70 13.95 17.54 -14.51
N GLU A 71 12.68 17.76 -14.85
CA GLU A 71 11.52 17.33 -14.08
C GLU A 71 11.42 15.80 -14.07
N GLN A 72 11.62 15.13 -15.21
CA GLN A 72 11.65 13.67 -15.28
C GLN A 72 12.81 13.07 -14.47
N ILE A 73 13.98 13.71 -14.47
CA ILE A 73 15.15 13.29 -13.68
C ILE A 73 14.83 13.37 -12.18
N GLU A 74 14.24 14.48 -11.73
CA GLU A 74 13.90 14.69 -10.32
C GLU A 74 12.85 13.69 -9.83
N ILE A 75 11.80 13.45 -10.63
CA ILE A 75 10.77 12.47 -10.32
C ILE A 75 11.36 11.06 -10.22
N THR A 76 12.17 10.66 -11.20
CA THR A 76 12.79 9.33 -11.20
C THR A 76 13.67 9.15 -9.96
N ARG A 77 14.52 10.14 -9.63
CA ARG A 77 15.35 10.12 -8.42
C ARG A 77 14.53 10.00 -7.14
N PHE A 78 13.37 10.67 -7.06
CA PHE A 78 12.49 10.54 -5.91
C PHE A 78 11.97 9.11 -5.73
N TYR A 79 11.48 8.48 -6.81
CA TYR A 79 10.95 7.11 -6.75
C TYR A 79 12.06 6.06 -6.51
N GLU A 80 13.29 6.31 -6.97
CA GLU A 80 14.46 5.47 -6.67
C GLU A 80 14.84 5.49 -5.17
N GLN A 81 14.62 6.59 -4.46
CA GLN A 81 14.92 6.72 -3.03
C GLN A 81 13.89 6.06 -2.11
N LEU A 82 12.76 5.61 -2.67
CA LEU A 82 11.73 4.95 -1.89
C LEU A 82 12.18 3.55 -1.43
N PRO A 83 11.69 3.09 -0.25
CA PRO A 83 11.92 1.72 0.19
C PRO A 83 11.46 0.69 -0.85
N LYS A 84 12.14 -0.46 -0.92
CA LYS A 84 11.71 -1.57 -1.77
C LYS A 84 10.27 -1.98 -1.41
N PRO A 85 9.42 -2.35 -2.39
CA PRO A 85 8.03 -2.76 -2.14
C PRO A 85 7.90 -3.87 -1.09
N THR A 86 8.86 -4.80 -1.05
CA THR A 86 8.92 -5.87 -0.05
C THR A 86 9.07 -5.34 1.39
N LEU A 87 9.85 -4.27 1.60
CA LEU A 87 10.04 -3.68 2.93
C LEU A 87 8.79 -2.90 3.37
N ILE A 88 8.09 -2.27 2.42
CA ILE A 88 6.80 -1.62 2.68
C ILE A 88 5.76 -2.67 3.05
N ALA A 89 5.64 -3.76 2.28
CA ALA A 89 4.73 -4.85 2.59
C ALA A 89 5.02 -5.50 3.95
N ILE A 90 6.30 -5.69 4.31
CA ILE A 90 6.65 -6.19 5.64
C ILE A 90 6.23 -5.21 6.75
N ASN A 91 6.39 -3.90 6.53
CA ASN A 91 5.96 -2.90 7.50
C ASN A 91 4.44 -2.89 7.66
N GLU A 92 3.68 -2.95 6.56
CA GLU A 92 2.22 -3.08 6.59
C GLU A 92 1.77 -4.37 7.28
N TYR A 93 2.51 -5.47 7.08
CA TYR A 93 2.24 -6.75 7.75
C TYR A 93 2.42 -6.65 9.27
N LEU A 94 3.55 -6.11 9.73
CA LEU A 94 3.86 -5.97 11.16
C LEU A 94 2.95 -4.96 11.89
N ASN A 95 2.25 -4.11 11.15
CA ASN A 95 1.28 -3.14 11.68
C ASN A 95 -0.18 -3.62 11.51
N ASP A 96 -0.41 -4.88 11.16
CA ASP A 96 -1.74 -5.47 10.94
C ASP A 96 -2.60 -4.73 9.90
N GLN A 97 -1.97 -4.13 8.88
CA GLN A 97 -2.65 -3.34 7.84
C GLN A 97 -3.00 -4.15 6.59
N ILE A 98 -2.57 -5.40 6.50
CA ILE A 98 -2.81 -6.26 5.34
C ILE A 98 -4.04 -7.12 5.57
N VAL A 99 -5.05 -6.89 4.75
CA VAL A 99 -6.22 -7.77 4.66
C VAL A 99 -5.91 -8.94 3.72
N TYR A 100 -6.15 -10.16 4.18
CA TYR A 100 -6.00 -11.37 3.39
C TYR A 100 -7.23 -12.27 3.52
N ARG A 101 -7.47 -13.06 2.48
CA ARG A 101 -8.51 -14.09 2.43
C ARG A 101 -7.84 -15.39 2.02
N ASN A 102 -8.04 -16.43 2.81
CA ASN A 102 -7.66 -17.79 2.46
C ASN A 102 -8.95 -18.60 2.24
N ASP A 103 -9.12 -19.11 1.02
CA ASP A 103 -10.32 -19.84 0.60
C ASP A 103 -10.43 -21.22 1.28
N GLU A 104 -9.31 -21.81 1.70
CA GLU A 104 -9.29 -23.13 2.36
C GLU A 104 -9.61 -23.06 3.85
N ASN A 105 -9.15 -22.00 4.53
CA ASN A 105 -9.22 -21.91 6.00
C ASN A 105 -10.33 -21.00 6.52
N GLY A 106 -11.00 -20.21 5.68
CA GLY A 106 -12.08 -19.27 6.09
C GLY A 106 -11.66 -18.16 7.08
N LYS A 107 -10.46 -18.28 7.67
CA LYS A 107 -9.81 -17.31 8.55
C LYS A 107 -9.07 -16.29 7.70
N GLY A 108 -9.80 -15.29 7.23
CA GLY A 108 -9.21 -13.99 6.96
C GLY A 108 -9.51 -13.09 8.15
N VAL A 109 -8.57 -12.23 8.55
CA VAL A 109 -8.80 -11.09 9.47
C VAL A 109 -9.68 -10.03 8.77
N VAL A 110 -10.75 -10.49 8.12
CA VAL A 110 -11.84 -9.70 7.60
C VAL A 110 -12.72 -9.28 8.78
N ASN A 111 -12.80 -10.05 9.86
CA ASN A 111 -13.85 -9.85 10.85
C ASN A 111 -13.60 -8.78 11.92
N GLU A 112 -12.39 -8.25 12.14
CA GLU A 112 -12.23 -7.18 13.14
C GLU A 112 -12.29 -5.79 12.49
N MET A 113 -11.44 -5.51 11.49
CA MET A 113 -11.46 -4.19 10.84
C MET A 113 -12.71 -3.93 10.00
N VAL A 114 -13.24 -4.93 9.27
CA VAL A 114 -14.49 -4.73 8.51
C VAL A 114 -15.67 -4.58 9.46
N LEU A 115 -15.71 -5.34 10.55
CA LEU A 115 -16.77 -5.22 11.56
C LEU A 115 -16.70 -3.90 12.30
N GLU A 116 -15.51 -3.40 12.67
CA GLU A 116 -15.34 -2.07 13.28
C GLU A 116 -15.76 -0.95 12.33
N VAL A 117 -15.40 -1.04 11.05
CA VAL A 117 -15.82 -0.05 10.05
C VAL A 117 -17.34 -0.14 9.81
N GLN A 118 -17.92 -1.34 9.71
CA GLN A 118 -19.37 -1.53 9.62
C GLN A 118 -20.08 -0.95 10.85
N GLN A 119 -19.60 -1.27 12.06
CA GLN A 119 -20.14 -0.78 13.33
C GLN A 119 -20.01 0.74 13.44
N ALA A 120 -18.91 1.34 12.99
CA ALA A 120 -18.72 2.78 12.99
C ALA A 120 -19.68 3.49 12.01
N ILE A 121 -19.95 2.88 10.85
CA ILE A 121 -20.93 3.36 9.88
C ILE A 121 -22.35 3.24 10.46
N GLU A 122 -22.71 2.09 11.02
CA GLU A 122 -24.00 1.84 11.67
C GLU A 122 -24.26 2.81 12.83
N ASN A 123 -23.24 3.05 13.67
CA ASN A 123 -23.31 3.99 14.78
C ASN A 123 -23.49 5.43 14.30
N LYS A 124 -22.84 5.83 13.19
CA LYS A 124 -23.06 7.13 12.56
C LYS A 124 -24.49 7.27 12.03
N GLU A 125 -24.99 6.25 11.32
CA GLU A 125 -26.36 6.26 10.78
C GLU A 125 -27.42 6.32 11.89
N ASN A 126 -27.28 5.52 12.93
CA ASN A 126 -28.21 5.51 14.06
C ASN A 126 -28.22 6.86 14.80
N LYS A 127 -27.06 7.50 14.93
CA LYS A 127 -26.94 8.84 15.53
C LYS A 127 -27.57 9.93 14.65
N GLU A 128 -27.50 9.81 13.33
CA GLU A 128 -28.25 10.67 12.39
C GLU A 128 -29.75 10.47 12.47
N ARG A 129 -30.23 9.22 12.47
CA ARG A 129 -31.66 8.88 12.57
C ARG A 129 -32.28 9.40 13.87
N ALA A 130 -31.57 9.26 15.00
CA ALA A 130 -31.99 9.79 16.30
C ALA A 130 -32.06 11.33 16.33
N LYS A 131 -31.19 12.03 15.58
CA LYS A 131 -31.27 13.49 15.42
C LYS A 131 -32.45 13.94 14.57
N ARG A 132 -32.81 13.17 13.54
CA ARG A 132 -33.96 13.47 12.65
C ARG A 132 -35.31 13.24 13.34
N ALA A 133 -35.40 12.29 14.26
CA ALA A 133 -36.62 12.00 15.02
C ALA A 133 -36.89 12.95 16.20
N LYS A 134 -35.92 13.80 16.57
CA LYS A 134 -36.04 14.81 17.64
C LYS A 134 -36.31 16.23 17.12
N ARG A 135 -36.52 16.40 15.82
CA ARG A 135 -37.01 17.62 15.18
C ARG A 135 -38.47 17.43 14.80
#